data_AF-A0A2T5LZP5-F1
#
_entry.id   AF-A0A2T5LZP5-F1
#
_cell.length_a   1.000
_cell.length_b   1.000
_cell.length_c   1.000
_cell.angle_alpha   90.00
_cell.angle_beta   90.00
_cell.angle_gamma   90.00
#
_symmetry.space_group_name_H-M   'P 1'
#
loop_
_entity.id
_entity.type
_entity.pdbx_description
1 polymer ?
#
loop_
_entity_poly.entity_id
_entity_poly.type
_entity_poly.pdbx_seq_one_letter_code
_entity_poly.pdbx_strand_id
1 'polypeptide(L)'
;MAPTTRNQLKATLYLLSALGTYHTWGRTVLDGSLSHLLTALHGPNLPYILPGTESPLRTRITGIVWPIDYLLDMLLVFFWEAVDGSHPATSAIGIYFLAQYLSVLTGIYVDSARRSQSGRTTIPIGLILGYLLPAVAMALPSPGVVSNDFQQLALVAWNLFPALVYVSMQVFHYVLLLAGGDGEKYATTASTRRTTLRIVYAVSLWISFAVHMGLLSISLTTVLFPTLWAPETLDDFHPARLLIPPVAVTPTRTVGDGVLSFFLWDQLFGYIVGILVAWSQLRTVLVARGWYHQRWAGTKVLVGIVGGVLIAGPGSVCLGLNWVRDELLMLPTTDTTVAKGNRKEE
;
A
#
# COMPACT_ATOMS: atom_id res chain seq x y z
N MET A 1 -8.16 -8.29 -30.58
CA MET A 1 -9.02 -7.65 -29.56
C MET A 1 -9.39 -6.28 -30.11
N ALA A 2 -10.68 -6.01 -30.33
CA ALA A 2 -11.13 -4.69 -30.78
C ALA A 2 -10.65 -3.61 -29.79
N PRO A 3 -10.27 -2.41 -30.26
CA PRO A 3 -9.84 -1.34 -29.36
C PRO A 3 -11.00 -0.98 -28.42
N THR A 4 -10.80 -1.20 -27.12
CA THR A 4 -11.74 -0.77 -26.08
C THR A 4 -11.93 0.74 -26.22
N THR A 5 -13.15 1.19 -26.43
CA THR A 5 -13.40 2.63 -26.60
C THR A 5 -13.18 3.35 -25.27
N ARG A 6 -12.75 4.62 -25.31
CA ARG A 6 -12.54 5.45 -24.11
C ARG A 6 -13.76 5.44 -23.17
N ASN A 7 -14.97 5.34 -23.75
CA ASN A 7 -16.22 5.29 -23.00
C ASN A 7 -16.39 3.97 -22.24
N GLN A 8 -16.01 2.84 -22.82
CA GLN A 8 -16.01 1.53 -22.14
C GLN A 8 -15.03 1.51 -20.96
N LEU A 9 -13.83 2.10 -21.11
CA LEU A 9 -12.86 2.20 -20.01
C LEU A 9 -13.39 3.06 -18.87
N LYS A 10 -13.97 4.24 -19.18
CA LYS A 10 -14.59 5.10 -18.16
C LYS A 10 -15.72 4.38 -17.40
N ALA A 11 -16.62 3.72 -18.12
CA ALA A 11 -17.71 2.96 -17.51
C ALA A 11 -17.18 1.85 -16.58
N THR A 12 -16.12 1.15 -17.00
CA THR A 12 -15.46 0.12 -16.19
C THR A 12 -14.88 0.70 -14.90
N LEU A 13 -14.20 1.86 -14.98
CA LEU A 13 -13.63 2.52 -13.80
C LEU A 13 -14.72 3.04 -12.84
N TYR A 14 -15.81 3.58 -13.36
CA TYR A 14 -16.94 4.00 -12.52
C TYR A 14 -17.61 2.81 -11.84
N LEU A 15 -17.79 1.69 -12.56
CA LEU A 15 -18.33 0.47 -11.97
C LEU A 15 -17.40 -0.07 -10.86
N LEU A 16 -16.08 -0.13 -11.11
CA LEU A 16 -15.11 -0.53 -10.09
C LEU A 16 -15.14 0.39 -8.87
N SER A 17 -15.26 1.70 -9.07
CA SER A 17 -15.39 2.66 -7.97
C SER A 17 -16.67 2.43 -7.17
N ALA A 18 -17.82 2.26 -7.83
CA ALA A 18 -19.09 2.01 -7.16
C ALA A 18 -19.08 0.71 -6.37
N LEU A 19 -18.54 -0.36 -6.96
CA LEU A 19 -18.36 -1.65 -6.29
C LEU A 19 -17.39 -1.55 -5.11
N GLY A 20 -16.27 -0.86 -5.27
CA GLY A 20 -15.30 -0.63 -4.19
C GLY A 20 -15.92 0.13 -3.02
N THR A 21 -16.64 1.23 -3.29
CA THR A 21 -17.35 2.00 -2.26
C THR A 21 -18.43 1.19 -1.55
N TYR A 22 -19.20 0.39 -2.31
CA TYR A 22 -20.21 -0.48 -1.71
C TYR A 22 -19.58 -1.55 -0.81
N HIS A 23 -18.54 -2.25 -1.28
CA HIS A 23 -17.94 -3.36 -0.53
C HIS A 23 -17.08 -2.93 0.66
N THR A 24 -16.61 -1.68 0.68
CA THR A 24 -15.95 -1.09 1.85
C THR A 24 -17.00 -0.43 2.74
N TRP A 25 -17.39 0.80 2.43
CA TRP A 25 -18.28 1.62 3.26
C TRP A 25 -19.72 1.11 3.35
N GLY A 26 -20.30 0.69 2.23
CA GLY A 26 -21.68 0.17 2.21
C GLY A 26 -21.83 -1.04 3.13
N ARG A 27 -20.86 -1.96 3.10
CA ARG A 27 -20.84 -3.13 3.97
C ARG A 27 -20.59 -2.78 5.44
N THR A 28 -19.69 -1.85 5.75
CA THR A 28 -19.48 -1.36 7.12
C THR A 28 -20.78 -0.86 7.77
N VAL A 29 -21.71 -0.30 6.98
CA VAL A 29 -23.04 0.07 7.48
C VAL A 29 -23.92 -1.17 7.67
N LEU A 30 -23.98 -2.04 6.66
CA LEU A 30 -24.89 -3.19 6.63
C LEU A 30 -24.52 -4.30 7.63
N ASP A 31 -23.25 -4.48 7.94
CA ASP A 31 -22.76 -5.48 8.89
C ASP A 31 -22.71 -4.97 10.35
N GLY A 32 -23.02 -3.69 10.59
CA GLY A 32 -23.02 -3.09 11.93
C GLY A 32 -21.67 -2.57 12.40
N SER A 33 -20.60 -2.72 11.61
CA SER A 33 -19.25 -2.25 12.00
C SER A 33 -19.21 -0.74 12.26
N LEU A 34 -19.98 0.05 11.49
CA LEU A 34 -20.08 1.49 11.72
C LEU A 34 -20.72 1.79 13.08
N SER A 35 -21.70 1.00 13.51
CA SER A 35 -22.29 1.19 14.85
C SER A 35 -21.27 0.90 15.94
N HIS A 36 -20.46 -0.16 15.81
CA HIS A 36 -19.40 -0.47 16.78
C HIS A 36 -18.37 0.67 16.88
N LEU A 37 -17.95 1.23 15.75
CA LEU A 37 -17.06 2.41 15.70
C LEU A 37 -17.68 3.61 16.41
N LEU A 38 -18.94 3.93 16.11
CA LEU A 38 -19.63 5.07 16.71
C LEU A 38 -19.90 4.87 18.20
N THR A 39 -20.15 3.64 18.64
CA THR A 39 -20.31 3.30 20.07
C THR A 39 -18.99 3.45 20.82
N ALA A 40 -17.85 3.11 20.21
CA ALA A 40 -16.54 3.35 20.82
C ALA A 40 -16.22 4.85 20.94
N LEU A 41 -16.67 5.68 19.98
CA LEU A 41 -16.42 7.13 19.95
C LEU A 41 -17.43 7.97 20.75
N HIS A 42 -18.66 7.48 20.91
CA HIS A 42 -19.78 8.23 21.51
C HIS A 42 -20.54 7.40 22.55
N GLY A 43 -19.85 6.46 23.18
CA GLY A 43 -20.43 5.65 24.24
C GLY A 43 -21.00 6.51 25.37
N PRO A 44 -21.95 5.98 26.16
CA PRO A 44 -22.59 6.74 27.23
C PRO A 44 -21.64 7.07 28.40
N ASN A 45 -20.50 6.37 28.49
CA ASN A 45 -19.54 6.48 29.58
C ASN A 45 -18.27 7.17 29.11
N LEU A 46 -17.77 8.10 29.93
CA LEU A 46 -16.47 8.73 29.79
C LEU A 46 -15.50 8.21 30.89
N PRO A 47 -14.21 8.03 30.59
CA PRO A 47 -13.56 8.22 29.29
C PRO A 47 -14.00 7.17 28.26
N TYR A 48 -13.98 7.54 26.97
CA TYR A 48 -14.12 6.55 25.90
C TYR A 48 -12.97 5.56 25.98
N ILE A 49 -13.24 4.29 25.67
CA ILE A 49 -12.29 3.20 25.87
C ILE A 49 -11.84 2.67 24.51
N LEU A 50 -10.54 2.39 24.39
CA LEU A 50 -9.97 1.75 23.20
C LEU A 50 -10.59 0.35 23.02
N PRO A 51 -11.03 -0.02 21.80
CA PRO A 51 -11.59 -1.34 21.53
C PRO A 51 -10.68 -2.47 22.03
N GLY A 52 -11.27 -3.48 22.65
CA GLY A 52 -10.52 -4.65 23.14
C GLY A 52 -9.65 -4.41 24.38
N THR A 53 -9.69 -3.23 25.00
CA THR A 53 -8.85 -2.90 26.17
C THR A 53 -9.65 -2.22 27.29
N GLU A 54 -8.98 -1.95 28.42
CA GLU A 54 -9.49 -1.08 29.50
C GLU A 54 -8.87 0.33 29.46
N SER A 55 -8.09 0.64 28.41
CA SER A 55 -7.35 1.90 28.33
C SER A 55 -8.17 3.03 27.71
N PRO A 56 -8.02 4.27 28.21
CA PRO A 56 -8.75 5.41 27.67
C PRO A 56 -8.29 5.74 26.24
N LEU A 57 -9.25 6.01 25.37
CA LEU A 57 -9.03 6.58 24.05
C LEU A 57 -8.58 8.03 24.18
N ARG A 58 -7.49 8.37 23.49
CA ARG A 58 -6.95 9.73 23.46
C ARG A 58 -7.73 10.59 22.47
N THR A 59 -8.54 11.51 22.99
CA THR A 59 -9.42 12.39 22.19
C THR A 59 -8.92 13.83 22.00
N ARG A 60 -7.76 14.16 22.59
CA ARG A 60 -7.13 15.50 22.50
C ARG A 60 -5.66 15.34 22.12
N ILE A 61 -5.42 15.12 20.84
CA ILE A 61 -4.07 14.89 20.31
C ILE A 61 -3.45 16.21 19.88
N THR A 62 -4.16 16.98 19.06
CA THR A 62 -3.72 18.29 18.57
C THR A 62 -4.29 19.45 19.39
N GLY A 63 -5.39 19.20 20.11
CA GLY A 63 -6.15 20.21 20.84
C GLY A 63 -7.28 20.85 20.00
N ILE A 64 -7.32 20.57 18.69
CA ILE A 64 -8.40 21.01 17.78
C ILE A 64 -9.44 19.89 17.70
N VAL A 65 -10.40 19.94 18.62
CA VAL A 65 -11.41 18.88 18.83
C VAL A 65 -12.15 18.50 17.54
N TRP A 66 -12.63 19.49 16.79
CA TRP A 66 -13.32 19.26 15.52
C TRP A 66 -12.77 20.20 14.44
N PRO A 67 -12.49 19.69 13.22
CA PRO A 67 -12.68 18.30 12.76
C PRO A 67 -11.45 17.39 12.95
N ILE A 68 -10.31 17.90 13.46
CA ILE A 68 -9.02 17.19 13.39
C ILE A 68 -8.96 16.04 14.39
N ASP A 69 -9.08 16.31 15.69
CA ASP A 69 -8.95 15.26 16.70
C ASP A 69 -10.07 14.22 16.53
N TYR A 70 -11.30 14.63 16.20
CA TYR A 70 -12.39 13.70 15.88
C TYR A 70 -12.05 12.71 14.75
N LEU A 71 -11.39 13.17 13.68
CA LEU A 71 -10.93 12.29 12.60
C LEU A 71 -9.84 11.34 13.10
N LEU A 72 -8.90 11.83 13.91
CA LEU A 72 -7.84 11.00 14.48
C LEU A 72 -8.40 9.94 15.44
N ASP A 73 -9.41 10.28 16.25
CA ASP A 73 -10.11 9.36 17.14
C ASP A 73 -10.77 8.24 16.33
N MET A 74 -11.45 8.59 15.22
CA MET A 74 -12.05 7.60 14.32
C MET A 74 -11.00 6.67 13.71
N LEU A 75 -9.86 7.20 13.27
CA LEU A 75 -8.76 6.40 12.73
C LEU A 75 -8.11 5.52 13.80
N LEU A 76 -7.98 6.02 15.04
CA LEU A 76 -7.49 5.26 16.17
C LEU A 76 -8.36 4.04 16.42
N VAL A 77 -9.65 4.24 16.63
CA VAL A 77 -10.61 3.15 16.88
C VAL A 77 -10.62 2.16 15.72
N PHE A 78 -10.59 2.65 14.47
CA PHE A 78 -10.61 1.81 13.28
C PHE A 78 -9.35 0.94 13.13
N PHE A 79 -8.15 1.48 13.35
CA PHE A 79 -6.91 0.74 13.15
C PHE A 79 -6.42 0.00 14.40
N TRP A 80 -6.97 0.26 15.59
CA TRP A 80 -6.47 -0.27 16.86
C TRP A 80 -6.36 -1.81 16.86
N GLU A 81 -7.47 -2.50 16.59
CA GLU A 81 -7.53 -3.97 16.59
C GLU A 81 -6.79 -4.61 15.38
N ALA A 82 -6.30 -3.78 14.45
CA ALA A 82 -5.41 -4.19 13.36
C ALA A 82 -3.91 -4.09 13.71
N VAL A 83 -3.55 -3.49 14.85
CA VAL A 83 -2.15 -3.31 15.26
C VAL A 83 -1.84 -3.83 16.66
N ASP A 84 -2.83 -3.95 17.54
CA ASP A 84 -2.65 -4.37 18.93
C ASP A 84 -2.44 -5.89 19.09
N GLY A 85 -2.84 -6.68 18.09
CA GLY A 85 -2.78 -8.15 18.11
C GLY A 85 -3.97 -8.83 18.78
N SER A 86 -4.98 -8.09 19.25
CA SER A 86 -6.17 -8.67 19.91
C SER A 86 -7.06 -9.46 18.95
N HIS A 87 -7.03 -9.11 17.66
CA HIS A 87 -7.72 -9.82 16.58
C HIS A 87 -6.67 -10.36 15.59
N PRO A 88 -6.22 -11.62 15.76
CA PRO A 88 -5.06 -12.15 15.03
C PRO A 88 -5.21 -12.09 13.51
N ALA A 89 -6.40 -12.42 12.99
CA ALA A 89 -6.71 -12.34 11.56
C ALA A 89 -6.62 -10.89 11.03
N THR A 90 -7.24 -9.95 11.75
CA THR A 90 -7.24 -8.52 11.40
C THR A 90 -5.82 -7.94 11.44
N SER A 91 -5.05 -8.28 12.47
CA SER A 91 -3.66 -7.84 12.62
C SER A 91 -2.74 -8.42 11.55
N ALA A 92 -2.90 -9.69 11.18
CA ALA A 92 -2.15 -10.31 10.09
C ALA A 92 -2.42 -9.63 8.74
N ILE A 93 -3.70 -9.32 8.47
CA ILE A 93 -4.08 -8.57 7.25
C ILE A 93 -3.61 -7.12 7.32
N GLY A 94 -3.57 -6.50 8.50
CA GLY A 94 -2.98 -5.16 8.71
C GLY A 94 -1.50 -5.11 8.34
N ILE A 95 -0.70 -6.06 8.82
CA ILE A 95 0.73 -6.19 8.45
C ILE A 95 0.88 -6.43 6.95
N TYR A 96 0.06 -7.33 6.40
CA TYR A 96 0.06 -7.61 4.96
C TYR A 96 -0.26 -6.36 4.13
N PHE A 97 -1.29 -5.61 4.53
CA PHE A 97 -1.67 -4.34 3.91
C PHE A 97 -0.49 -3.36 3.89
N LEU A 98 0.21 -3.17 5.01
CA LEU A 98 1.35 -2.25 5.10
C LEU A 98 2.46 -2.61 4.10
N ALA A 99 2.83 -3.88 4.03
CA ALA A 99 3.92 -4.34 3.17
C ALA A 99 3.56 -4.26 1.67
N GLN A 100 2.32 -4.64 1.30
CA GLN A 100 1.85 -4.53 -0.07
C GLN A 100 1.69 -3.06 -0.49
N TYR A 101 1.21 -2.21 0.42
CA TYR A 101 1.01 -0.79 0.16
C TYR A 101 2.33 -0.03 0.01
N LEU A 102 3.40 -0.40 0.75
CA LEU A 102 4.76 0.10 0.52
C LEU A 102 5.19 -0.02 -0.94
N SER A 103 4.89 -1.15 -1.59
CA SER A 103 5.20 -1.37 -3.00
C SER A 103 4.44 -0.41 -3.91
N VAL A 104 3.16 -0.17 -3.63
CA VAL A 104 2.35 0.81 -4.39
C VAL A 104 2.88 2.23 -4.17
N LEU A 105 3.14 2.63 -2.92
CA LEU A 105 3.69 3.94 -2.56
C LEU A 105 5.03 4.18 -3.24
N THR A 106 5.90 3.18 -3.29
CA THR A 106 7.19 3.27 -3.99
C THR A 106 6.98 3.69 -5.45
N GLY A 107 6.06 3.04 -6.17
CA GLY A 107 5.73 3.41 -7.55
C GLY A 107 5.20 4.84 -7.67
N ILE A 108 4.30 5.24 -6.76
CA ILE A 108 3.71 6.59 -6.74
C ILE A 108 4.77 7.67 -6.51
N TYR A 109 5.66 7.49 -5.53
CA TYR A 109 6.70 8.48 -5.22
C TYR A 109 7.81 8.52 -6.29
N VAL A 110 8.16 7.38 -6.88
CA VAL A 110 9.05 7.37 -8.05
C VAL A 110 8.42 8.12 -9.22
N ASP A 111 7.11 7.96 -9.44
CA ASP A 111 6.38 8.68 -10.48
C ASP A 111 6.26 10.18 -10.20
N SER A 112 6.00 10.59 -8.97
CA SER A 112 5.93 12.00 -8.59
C SER A 112 7.29 12.69 -8.71
N ALA A 113 8.38 11.98 -8.39
CA ALA A 113 9.74 12.46 -8.53
C ALA A 113 10.24 12.47 -9.99
N ARG A 114 9.41 12.16 -11.00
CA ARG A 114 9.85 12.18 -12.42
C ARG A 114 10.30 13.55 -12.88
N ARG A 115 9.64 14.61 -12.40
CA ARG A 115 9.89 16.01 -12.79
C ARG A 115 11.06 16.65 -12.03
N SER A 116 11.43 16.11 -10.87
CA SER A 116 12.52 16.64 -10.05
C SER A 116 13.69 15.65 -9.99
N GLN A 117 14.87 16.07 -10.42
CA GLN A 117 16.07 15.22 -10.37
C GLN A 117 16.52 14.93 -8.93
N SER A 118 16.37 15.90 -8.01
CA SER A 118 16.66 15.72 -6.59
C SER A 118 15.61 14.87 -5.87
N GLY A 119 14.36 14.90 -6.33
CA GLY A 119 13.27 14.15 -5.71
C GLY A 119 13.47 12.62 -5.70
N ARG A 120 14.29 12.07 -6.61
CA ARG A 120 14.52 10.62 -6.70
C ARG A 120 15.53 10.08 -5.69
N THR A 121 16.50 10.89 -5.27
CA THR A 121 17.51 10.48 -4.29
C THR A 121 16.98 10.53 -2.86
N THR A 122 15.91 11.31 -2.62
CA THR A 122 15.28 11.46 -1.30
C THR A 122 14.15 10.47 -1.03
N ILE A 123 13.71 9.70 -2.04
CA ILE A 123 12.64 8.67 -1.88
C ILE A 123 12.97 7.65 -0.78
N PRO A 124 14.17 7.01 -0.74
CA PRO A 124 14.43 5.97 0.25
C PRO A 124 14.28 6.49 1.67
N ILE A 125 14.89 7.64 1.98
CA ILE A 125 14.81 8.23 3.32
C ILE A 125 13.40 8.72 3.66
N GLY A 126 12.67 9.24 2.66
CA GLY A 126 11.27 9.62 2.80
C GLY A 126 10.38 8.45 3.20
N LEU A 127 10.50 7.31 2.50
CA LEU A 127 9.74 6.09 2.81
C LEU A 127 10.15 5.48 4.16
N ILE A 128 11.44 5.52 4.50
CA ILE A 128 11.92 5.00 5.79
C ILE A 128 11.37 5.84 6.95
N LEU A 129 11.58 7.15 6.94
CA LEU A 129 11.20 8.01 8.07
C LEU A 129 9.70 8.30 8.12
N GLY A 130 9.06 8.47 6.95
CA GLY A 130 7.67 8.88 6.87
C GLY A 130 6.66 7.73 6.86
N TYR A 131 7.08 6.51 6.53
CA TYR A 131 6.17 5.35 6.42
C TYR A 131 6.63 4.16 7.25
N LEU A 132 7.83 3.62 7.00
CA LEU A 132 8.28 2.38 7.67
C LEU A 132 8.50 2.57 9.18
N LEU A 133 9.14 3.67 9.59
CA LEU A 133 9.41 3.93 11.00
C LEU A 133 8.12 4.07 11.83
N PRO A 134 7.13 4.89 11.43
CA PRO A 134 5.83 4.92 12.11
C PRO A 134 5.10 3.57 12.07
N ALA A 135 5.17 2.84 10.95
CA ALA A 135 4.53 1.54 10.81
C ALA A 135 5.12 0.49 11.79
N VAL A 136 6.44 0.46 11.94
CA VAL A 136 7.11 -0.40 12.92
C VAL A 136 6.76 0.05 14.34
N ALA A 137 6.77 1.35 14.61
CA ALA A 137 6.46 1.88 15.94
C ALA A 137 5.05 1.54 16.42
N MET A 138 4.04 1.59 15.53
CA MET A 138 2.66 1.25 15.87
C MET A 138 2.41 -0.27 15.97
N ALA A 139 3.26 -1.09 15.34
CA ALA A 139 3.17 -2.55 15.40
C ALA A 139 3.88 -3.17 16.62
N LEU A 140 4.51 -2.35 17.48
CA LEU A 140 5.12 -2.83 18.70
C LEU A 140 4.05 -3.30 19.70
N PRO A 141 4.22 -4.46 20.37
CA PRO A 141 3.22 -4.98 21.30
C PRO A 141 2.94 -4.03 22.47
N SER A 142 1.68 -3.71 22.70
CA SER A 142 1.22 -2.93 23.85
C SER A 142 0.27 -3.75 24.72
N PRO A 143 0.27 -3.56 26.06
CA PRO A 143 1.13 -2.70 26.87
C PRO A 143 2.52 -3.31 27.19
N GLY A 144 2.85 -4.48 26.63
CA GLY A 144 4.02 -5.26 27.03
C GLY A 144 5.38 -4.63 26.68
N VAL A 145 5.52 -4.06 25.48
CA VAL A 145 6.78 -3.43 25.01
C VAL A 145 6.66 -1.90 25.04
N VAL A 146 5.52 -1.36 24.63
CA VAL A 146 5.21 0.08 24.63
C VAL A 146 3.88 0.35 25.32
N SER A 147 3.67 1.55 25.87
CA SER A 147 2.37 1.91 26.47
C SER A 147 1.28 2.10 25.41
N ASN A 148 0.02 1.92 25.80
CA ASN A 148 -1.12 2.17 24.90
C ASN A 148 -1.10 3.61 24.37
N ASP A 149 -0.71 4.57 25.22
CA ASP A 149 -0.57 5.97 24.82
C ASP A 149 0.48 6.18 23.72
N PHE A 150 1.62 5.47 23.80
CA PHE A 150 2.64 5.53 22.77
C PHE A 150 2.13 4.90 21.47
N GLN A 151 1.48 3.73 21.55
CA GLN A 151 0.96 3.06 20.36
C GLN A 151 -0.11 3.89 19.65
N GLN A 152 -1.00 4.56 20.39
CA GLN A 152 -1.97 5.52 19.83
C GLN A 152 -1.25 6.65 19.07
N LEU A 153 -0.21 7.26 19.66
CA LEU A 153 0.55 8.32 18.99
C LEU A 153 1.31 7.82 17.75
N ALA A 154 1.85 6.60 17.79
CA ALA A 154 2.51 5.98 16.64
C ALA A 154 1.52 5.72 15.50
N LEU A 155 0.30 5.27 15.81
CA LEU A 155 -0.79 5.08 14.86
C LEU A 155 -1.24 6.40 14.23
N VAL A 156 -1.33 7.47 15.02
CA VAL A 156 -1.59 8.84 14.53
C VAL A 156 -0.48 9.28 13.57
N ALA A 157 0.78 9.12 13.96
CA ALA A 157 1.92 9.45 13.12
C ALA A 157 1.89 8.67 11.81
N TRP A 158 1.57 7.37 11.85
CA TRP A 158 1.43 6.56 10.65
C TRP A 158 0.28 7.04 9.76
N ASN A 159 -0.88 7.44 10.29
CA ASN A 159 -1.96 7.98 9.45
C ASN A 159 -1.58 9.31 8.75
N LEU A 160 -0.60 10.03 9.29
CA LEU A 160 0.00 11.22 8.66
C LEU A 160 1.13 10.87 7.67
N PHE A 161 1.36 9.60 7.33
CA PHE A 161 2.46 9.16 6.47
C PHE A 161 2.60 9.95 5.16
N PRO A 162 1.55 10.35 4.41
CA PRO A 162 1.76 11.04 3.14
C PRO A 162 2.50 12.37 3.33
N ALA A 163 2.11 13.09 4.39
CA ALA A 163 2.74 14.34 4.80
C ALA A 163 4.13 14.09 5.37
N LEU A 164 4.30 13.07 6.23
CA LEU A 164 5.61 12.75 6.82
C LEU A 164 6.63 12.29 5.77
N VAL A 165 6.24 11.49 4.78
CA VAL A 165 7.11 11.10 3.66
C VAL A 165 7.52 12.34 2.88
N TYR A 166 6.56 13.20 2.51
CA TYR A 166 6.85 14.44 1.80
C TYR A 166 7.78 15.37 2.59
N VAL A 167 7.47 15.66 3.85
CA VAL A 167 8.29 16.50 4.72
C VAL A 167 9.68 15.92 4.90
N SER A 168 9.81 14.60 5.10
CA SER A 168 11.11 13.93 5.21
C SER A 168 11.93 14.08 3.93
N MET A 169 11.30 13.93 2.75
CA MET A 169 11.97 14.17 1.47
C MET A 169 12.44 15.63 1.33
N GLN A 170 11.62 16.60 1.73
CA GLN A 170 11.96 18.02 1.66
C GLN A 170 13.08 18.39 2.63
N VAL A 171 12.94 18.04 3.92
CA VAL A 171 13.94 18.29 4.96
C VAL A 171 15.28 17.70 4.55
N PHE A 172 15.31 16.45 4.08
CA PHE A 172 16.54 15.84 3.63
C PHE A 172 17.12 16.55 2.40
N HIS A 173 16.28 16.97 1.45
CA HIS A 173 16.74 17.76 0.31
C HIS A 173 17.38 19.09 0.76
N TYR A 174 16.76 19.82 1.69
CA TYR A 174 17.31 21.05 2.25
C TYR A 174 18.63 20.83 3.02
N VAL A 175 18.71 19.78 3.84
CA VAL A 175 19.94 19.42 4.56
C VAL A 175 21.09 19.14 3.59
N LEU A 176 20.82 18.43 2.50
CA LEU A 176 21.81 18.15 1.45
C LEU A 176 22.31 19.43 0.76
N LEU A 177 21.42 20.41 0.53
CA LEU A 177 21.79 21.73 -0.02
C LEU A 177 22.65 22.53 0.96
N LEU A 178 22.29 22.54 2.24
CA LEU A 178 23.04 23.24 3.29
C LEU A 178 24.42 22.63 3.54
N ALA A 179 24.57 21.31 3.36
CA ALA A 179 25.85 20.60 3.49
C ALA A 179 26.85 20.90 2.35
N GLY A 180 26.63 21.95 1.56
CA GLY A 180 27.52 22.37 0.48
C GLY A 180 27.44 21.48 -0.76
N GLY A 181 26.40 20.65 -0.88
CA GLY A 181 26.19 19.92 -2.11
C GLY A 181 25.52 20.81 -3.15
N ASP A 182 26.29 21.21 -4.17
CA ASP A 182 25.79 21.98 -5.31
C ASP A 182 24.50 21.31 -5.83
N GLY A 183 23.38 22.04 -5.87
CA GLY A 183 22.10 21.52 -6.36
C GLY A 183 22.19 20.91 -7.77
N GLU A 184 23.20 21.32 -8.55
CA GLU A 184 23.58 20.74 -9.84
C GLU A 184 24.42 19.44 -9.74
N LYS A 185 25.24 19.23 -8.70
CA LYS A 185 25.97 17.96 -8.48
C LYS A 185 25.10 16.85 -7.86
N TYR A 186 23.98 17.20 -7.23
CA TYR A 186 22.93 16.24 -6.88
C TYR A 186 22.07 15.81 -8.07
N ALA A 187 22.32 16.35 -9.27
CA ALA A 187 22.15 15.55 -10.48
C ALA A 187 23.16 14.41 -10.43
N THR A 188 22.88 13.44 -9.55
CA THR A 188 23.50 12.12 -9.54
C THR A 188 23.59 11.68 -10.99
N THR A 189 24.78 11.22 -11.38
CA THR A 189 25.01 10.64 -12.70
C THR A 189 23.86 9.71 -13.02
N ALA A 190 23.45 9.65 -14.29
CA ALA A 190 22.32 8.81 -14.69
C ALA A 190 22.47 7.36 -14.19
N SER A 191 23.71 6.88 -14.06
CA SER A 191 24.05 5.59 -13.44
C SER A 191 23.69 5.53 -11.96
N THR A 192 24.15 6.45 -11.11
CA THR A 192 23.83 6.47 -9.67
C THR A 192 22.34 6.56 -9.42
N ARG A 193 21.62 7.40 -10.17
CA ARG A 193 20.17 7.54 -10.09
C ARG A 193 19.43 6.24 -10.41
N ARG A 194 19.87 5.56 -11.47
CA ARG A 194 19.33 4.25 -11.86
C ARG A 194 19.57 3.21 -10.79
N THR A 195 20.77 3.19 -10.20
CA THR A 195 21.11 2.31 -9.09
C THR A 195 20.22 2.58 -7.87
N THR A 196 20.04 3.84 -7.48
CA THR A 196 19.15 4.21 -6.36
C THR A 196 17.73 3.73 -6.60
N LEU A 197 17.16 3.99 -7.78
CA LEU A 197 15.81 3.52 -8.10
C LEU A 197 15.74 2.00 -8.01
N ARG A 198 16.66 1.26 -8.65
CA ARG A 198 16.69 -0.21 -8.58
C ARG A 198 16.77 -0.74 -7.16
N ILE A 199 17.54 -0.10 -6.28
CA ILE A 199 17.63 -0.48 -4.87
C ILE A 199 16.27 -0.27 -4.18
N VAL A 200 15.64 0.89 -4.35
CA VAL A 200 14.33 1.18 -3.74
C VAL A 200 13.28 0.18 -4.25
N TYR A 201 13.23 -0.07 -5.56
CA TYR A 201 12.37 -1.07 -6.16
C TYR A 201 12.62 -2.47 -5.56
N ALA A 202 13.88 -2.91 -5.51
CA ALA A 202 14.25 -4.23 -5.01
C ALA A 202 13.91 -4.40 -3.52
N VAL A 203 14.20 -3.40 -2.68
CA VAL A 203 13.91 -3.45 -1.24
C VAL A 203 12.41 -3.48 -0.99
N SER A 204 11.64 -2.59 -1.61
CA SER A 204 10.17 -2.57 -1.45
C SER A 204 9.52 -3.86 -1.95
N LEU A 205 10.00 -4.40 -3.08
CA LEU A 205 9.55 -5.71 -3.57
C LEU A 205 9.90 -6.84 -2.62
N TRP A 206 11.12 -6.84 -2.06
CA TRP A 206 11.54 -7.89 -1.14
C TRP A 206 10.70 -7.90 0.14
N ILE A 207 10.43 -6.73 0.74
CA ILE A 207 9.55 -6.59 1.91
C ILE A 207 8.14 -7.10 1.58
N SER A 208 7.55 -6.61 0.49
CA SER A 208 6.21 -6.99 0.04
C SER A 208 6.10 -8.49 -0.25
N PHE A 209 7.09 -9.06 -0.96
CA PHE A 209 7.18 -10.48 -1.26
C PHE A 209 7.33 -11.33 0.00
N ALA A 210 8.23 -10.95 0.91
CA ALA A 210 8.47 -11.69 2.15
C ALA A 210 7.21 -11.76 3.02
N VAL A 211 6.50 -10.64 3.17
CA VAL A 211 5.24 -10.62 3.94
C VAL A 211 4.13 -11.40 3.24
N HIS A 212 4.05 -11.35 1.90
CA HIS A 212 3.09 -12.18 1.16
C HIS A 212 3.35 -13.68 1.35
N MET A 213 4.60 -14.11 1.20
CA MET A 213 4.99 -15.50 1.43
C MET A 213 4.79 -15.91 2.89
N GLY A 214 5.05 -15.00 3.84
CA GLY A 214 4.78 -15.22 5.26
C GLY A 214 3.30 -15.47 5.55
N LEU A 215 2.42 -14.59 5.04
CA LEU A 215 0.97 -14.73 5.19
C LEU A 215 0.45 -16.03 4.56
N LEU A 216 0.90 -16.35 3.33
CA LEU A 216 0.54 -17.60 2.67
C LEU A 216 1.03 -18.82 3.45
N SER A 217 2.25 -18.78 3.99
CA SER A 217 2.81 -19.89 4.77
C SER A 217 2.03 -20.09 6.06
N ILE A 218 1.77 -19.03 6.82
CA ILE A 218 0.93 -19.05 8.02
C ILE A 218 -0.43 -19.65 7.67
N SER A 219 -1.06 -19.13 6.62
CA SER A 219 -2.41 -19.53 6.28
C SER A 219 -2.52 -20.98 5.78
N LEU A 220 -1.64 -21.41 4.87
CA LEU A 220 -1.67 -22.76 4.31
C LEU A 220 -1.28 -23.83 5.35
N THR A 221 -0.41 -23.51 6.31
CA THR A 221 -0.03 -24.48 7.35
C THR A 221 -1.17 -24.80 8.30
N THR A 222 -2.17 -23.93 8.47
CA THR A 222 -3.40 -24.26 9.23
C THR A 222 -4.18 -25.43 8.61
N VAL A 223 -4.10 -25.61 7.29
CA VAL A 223 -4.81 -26.68 6.56
C VAL A 223 -3.91 -27.89 6.34
N LEU A 224 -2.65 -27.67 5.96
CA LEU A 224 -1.71 -28.74 5.64
C LEU A 224 -1.13 -29.42 6.89
N PHE A 225 -0.97 -28.67 7.98
CA PHE A 225 -0.34 -29.11 9.22
C PHE A 225 -1.09 -28.57 10.46
N PRO A 226 -2.39 -28.86 10.62
CA PRO A 226 -3.23 -28.29 11.69
C PRO A 226 -2.72 -28.62 13.10
N THR A 227 -1.99 -29.74 13.27
CA THR A 227 -1.41 -30.14 14.57
C THR A 227 -0.28 -29.24 15.05
N LEU A 228 0.27 -28.37 14.20
CA LEU A 228 1.28 -27.38 14.59
C LEU A 228 0.66 -26.13 15.22
N TRP A 229 -0.66 -25.99 15.14
CA TRP A 229 -1.39 -24.79 15.55
C TRP A 229 -2.24 -25.06 16.79
N ALA A 230 -2.43 -24.03 17.60
CA ALA A 230 -3.40 -24.07 18.67
C ALA A 230 -4.83 -24.09 18.07
N PRO A 231 -5.74 -24.97 18.54
CA PRO A 231 -7.06 -25.14 17.92
C PRO A 231 -7.85 -23.84 17.72
N GLU A 232 -7.75 -22.92 18.66
CA GLU A 232 -8.40 -21.60 18.66
C GLU A 232 -7.90 -20.68 17.54
N THR A 233 -6.68 -20.86 17.04
CA THR A 233 -6.07 -19.99 16.02
C THR A 233 -6.29 -20.51 14.59
N LEU A 234 -6.75 -21.76 14.44
CA LEU A 234 -6.94 -22.39 13.13
C LEU A 234 -7.90 -21.60 12.25
N ASP A 235 -9.04 -21.20 12.81
CA ASP A 235 -10.07 -20.45 12.08
C ASP A 235 -9.61 -19.03 11.75
N ASP A 236 -8.83 -18.40 12.64
CA ASP A 236 -8.33 -17.04 12.45
C ASP A 236 -7.35 -16.95 11.28
N PHE A 237 -6.45 -17.93 11.15
CA PHE A 237 -5.44 -17.96 10.09
C PHE A 237 -5.85 -18.78 8.86
N HIS A 238 -7.07 -19.35 8.83
CA HIS A 238 -7.54 -20.17 7.72
C HIS A 238 -7.54 -19.41 6.36
N PRO A 239 -7.17 -20.04 5.23
CA PRO A 239 -7.11 -19.38 3.92
C PRO A 239 -8.40 -18.69 3.49
N ALA A 240 -9.55 -19.29 3.80
CA ALA A 240 -10.84 -18.70 3.48
C ALA A 240 -11.14 -17.40 4.26
N ARG A 241 -10.50 -17.20 5.42
CA ARG A 241 -10.66 -16.00 6.25
C ARG A 241 -9.68 -14.89 5.87
N LEU A 242 -8.46 -15.25 5.48
CA LEU A 242 -7.40 -14.28 5.19
C LEU A 242 -7.28 -13.90 3.70
N LEU A 243 -7.58 -14.81 2.78
CA LEU A 243 -7.30 -14.62 1.35
C LEU A 243 -8.55 -14.31 0.52
N ILE A 244 -9.74 -14.56 1.08
CA ILE A 244 -11.01 -14.44 0.36
C ILE A 244 -11.91 -13.43 1.10
N PRO A 245 -12.28 -12.30 0.47
CA PRO A 245 -13.22 -11.37 1.06
C PRO A 245 -14.59 -12.03 1.30
N PRO A 246 -15.22 -11.82 2.47
CA PRO A 246 -16.51 -12.42 2.78
C PRO A 246 -17.60 -11.88 1.86
N VAL A 247 -18.28 -12.76 1.12
CA VAL A 247 -19.35 -12.39 0.18
C VAL A 247 -20.66 -12.13 0.93
N ALA A 248 -21.01 -12.97 1.90
CA ALA A 248 -22.19 -12.77 2.72
C ALA A 248 -21.99 -11.58 3.68
N VAL A 249 -23.01 -10.72 3.83
CA VAL A 249 -23.01 -9.67 4.85
C VAL A 249 -23.52 -10.29 6.15
N THR A 250 -22.61 -10.49 7.10
CA THR A 250 -22.91 -11.06 8.41
C THR A 250 -22.66 -10.02 9.49
N PRO A 251 -23.56 -9.87 10.49
CA PRO A 251 -23.35 -8.94 11.58
C PRO A 251 -22.01 -9.17 12.29
N THR A 252 -21.23 -8.11 12.47
CA THR A 252 -19.94 -8.15 13.17
C THR A 252 -20.12 -8.06 14.67
N ARG A 253 -19.21 -8.65 15.45
CA ARG A 253 -19.27 -8.63 16.92
C ARG A 253 -18.43 -7.53 17.52
N THR A 254 -17.30 -7.23 16.89
CA THR A 254 -16.33 -6.23 17.32
C THR A 254 -16.00 -5.27 16.17
N VAL A 255 -15.23 -4.23 16.48
CA VAL A 255 -14.68 -3.33 15.47
C VAL A 255 -13.73 -4.11 14.54
N GLY A 256 -12.89 -4.98 15.09
CA GLY A 256 -11.84 -5.73 14.41
C GLY A 256 -12.37 -6.74 13.41
N ASP A 257 -13.51 -7.38 13.70
CA ASP A 257 -14.24 -8.22 12.73
C ASP A 257 -14.65 -7.41 11.49
N GLY A 258 -15.15 -6.19 11.72
CA GLY A 258 -15.54 -5.25 10.67
C GLY A 258 -14.35 -4.75 9.85
N VAL A 259 -13.26 -4.40 10.53
CA VAL A 259 -12.02 -3.92 9.91
C VAL A 259 -11.40 -4.99 9.03
N LEU A 260 -11.44 -6.26 9.43
CA LEU A 260 -10.98 -7.37 8.59
C LEU A 260 -11.73 -7.44 7.26
N SER A 261 -13.07 -7.45 7.32
CA SER A 261 -13.94 -7.43 6.12
C SER A 261 -13.62 -6.22 5.24
N PHE A 262 -13.51 -5.03 5.84
CA PHE A 262 -13.15 -3.80 5.15
C PHE A 262 -11.80 -3.93 4.44
N PHE A 263 -10.74 -4.38 5.13
CA PHE A 263 -9.41 -4.52 4.57
C PHE A 263 -9.36 -5.48 3.39
N LEU A 264 -10.05 -6.63 3.47
CA LEU A 264 -10.06 -7.60 2.38
C LEU A 264 -10.69 -7.01 1.10
N TRP A 265 -11.80 -6.29 1.25
CA TRP A 265 -12.47 -5.64 0.12
C TRP A 265 -11.71 -4.41 -0.40
N ASP A 266 -11.18 -3.57 0.49
CA ASP A 266 -10.37 -2.40 0.14
C ASP A 266 -9.14 -2.81 -0.66
N GLN A 267 -8.40 -3.81 -0.17
CA GLN A 267 -7.23 -4.33 -0.85
C GLN A 267 -7.58 -4.93 -2.21
N LEU A 268 -8.65 -5.72 -2.32
CA LEU A 268 -9.05 -6.31 -3.59
C LEU A 268 -9.26 -5.23 -4.67
N PHE A 269 -10.12 -4.25 -4.39
CA PHE A 269 -10.43 -3.20 -5.37
C PHE A 269 -9.27 -2.23 -5.57
N GLY A 270 -8.60 -1.82 -4.49
CA GLY A 270 -7.45 -0.93 -4.53
C GLY A 270 -6.32 -1.49 -5.39
N TYR A 271 -5.97 -2.77 -5.20
CA TYR A 271 -4.93 -3.40 -6.00
C TYR A 271 -5.35 -3.71 -7.44
N ILE A 272 -6.62 -4.05 -7.70
CA ILE A 272 -7.12 -4.17 -9.08
C ILE A 272 -6.89 -2.85 -9.83
N VAL A 273 -7.29 -1.73 -9.23
CA VAL A 273 -7.09 -0.41 -9.83
C VAL A 273 -5.60 -0.10 -9.99
N GLY A 274 -4.78 -0.32 -8.96
CA GLY A 274 -3.34 -0.08 -9.00
C GLY A 274 -2.64 -0.86 -10.11
N ILE A 275 -2.92 -2.16 -10.24
CA ILE A 275 -2.37 -3.02 -11.29
C ILE A 275 -2.85 -2.58 -12.67
N LEU A 276 -4.13 -2.21 -12.84
CA LEU A 276 -4.66 -1.70 -14.10
C LEU A 276 -3.94 -0.42 -14.53
N VAL A 277 -3.69 0.50 -13.59
CA VAL A 277 -2.93 1.73 -13.84
C VAL A 277 -1.49 1.41 -14.22
N ALA A 278 -0.77 0.60 -13.45
CA ALA A 278 0.61 0.24 -13.73
C ALA A 278 0.75 -0.48 -15.09
N TRP A 279 -0.17 -1.41 -15.40
CA TRP A 279 -0.24 -2.07 -16.70
C TRP A 279 -0.53 -1.08 -17.84
N SER A 280 -1.45 -0.14 -17.65
CA SER A 280 -1.78 0.86 -18.67
C SER A 280 -0.58 1.76 -19.01
N GLN A 281 0.21 2.12 -18.01
CA GLN A 281 1.42 2.92 -18.17
C GLN A 281 2.53 2.11 -18.88
N LEU A 282 2.77 0.86 -18.46
CA LEU A 282 3.72 -0.03 -19.14
C LEU A 282 3.32 -0.27 -20.61
N ARG A 283 2.04 -0.57 -20.86
CA ARG A 283 1.51 -0.77 -22.21
C ARG A 283 1.75 0.45 -23.10
N THR A 284 1.57 1.65 -22.56
CA THR A 284 1.82 2.90 -23.31
C THR A 284 3.28 2.98 -23.76
N VAL A 285 4.24 2.65 -22.88
CA VAL A 285 5.67 2.62 -23.22
C VAL A 285 5.99 1.53 -24.25
N LEU A 286 5.40 0.34 -24.12
CA LEU A 286 5.59 -0.76 -25.05
C LEU A 286 5.08 -0.42 -26.46
N VAL A 287 3.92 0.23 -26.56
CA VAL A 287 3.35 0.68 -27.84
C VAL A 287 4.22 1.78 -28.45
N ALA A 288 4.64 2.76 -27.67
CA ALA A 288 5.50 3.86 -28.15
C ALA A 288 6.85 3.36 -28.68
N ARG A 289 7.39 2.27 -28.13
CA ARG A 289 8.62 1.63 -28.60
C ARG A 289 8.43 0.65 -29.76
N GLY A 290 7.19 0.38 -30.19
CA GLY A 290 6.88 -0.64 -31.18
C GLY A 290 7.08 -2.08 -30.69
N TRP A 291 7.28 -2.30 -29.38
CA TRP A 291 7.56 -3.62 -28.78
C TRP A 291 6.28 -4.36 -28.37
N TYR A 292 5.12 -3.75 -28.60
CA TYR A 292 3.83 -4.37 -28.35
C TYR A 292 3.47 -5.36 -29.47
N HIS A 293 4.02 -6.57 -29.37
CA HIS A 293 3.74 -7.69 -30.28
C HIS A 293 2.76 -8.71 -29.70
N GLN A 294 2.40 -9.74 -30.48
CA GLN A 294 1.50 -10.84 -30.12
C GLN A 294 1.88 -11.60 -28.84
N ARG A 295 3.12 -11.47 -28.36
CA ARG A 295 3.57 -11.97 -27.04
C ARG A 295 2.83 -11.30 -25.87
N TRP A 296 2.33 -10.08 -26.07
CA TRP A 296 1.52 -9.30 -25.12
C TRP A 296 0.00 -9.40 -25.40
N ALA A 297 -0.43 -10.52 -26.00
CA ALA A 297 -1.84 -10.84 -26.12
C ALA A 297 -2.52 -10.80 -24.75
N GLY A 298 -3.71 -10.17 -24.66
CA GLY A 298 -4.38 -9.87 -23.40
C GLY A 298 -4.48 -11.06 -22.44
N THR A 299 -4.71 -12.27 -22.96
CA THR A 299 -4.79 -13.49 -22.16
C THR A 299 -3.45 -13.85 -21.48
N LYS A 300 -2.32 -13.75 -22.18
CA LYS A 300 -1.00 -14.07 -21.60
C LYS A 300 -0.62 -13.08 -20.50
N VAL A 301 -0.96 -11.80 -20.71
CA VAL A 301 -0.75 -10.76 -19.71
C VAL A 301 -1.62 -11.01 -18.50
N LEU A 302 -2.90 -11.32 -18.71
CA LEU A 302 -3.82 -11.62 -17.61
C LEU A 302 -3.34 -12.82 -16.79
N VAL A 303 -2.95 -13.92 -17.44
CA VAL A 303 -2.38 -15.09 -16.76
C VAL A 303 -1.10 -14.72 -15.99
N GLY A 304 -0.22 -13.90 -16.59
CA GLY A 304 1.00 -13.43 -15.94
C GLY A 304 0.72 -12.56 -14.71
N ILE A 305 -0.26 -11.65 -14.79
CA ILE A 305 -0.69 -10.81 -13.67
C ILE A 305 -1.29 -11.67 -12.57
N VAL A 306 -2.26 -12.53 -12.89
CA VAL A 306 -2.92 -13.40 -11.90
C VAL A 306 -1.90 -14.33 -11.24
N GLY A 307 -1.06 -15.01 -12.02
CA GLY A 307 0.01 -15.85 -11.48
C GLY A 307 1.00 -15.05 -10.63
N GLY A 308 1.36 -13.85 -11.05
CA GLY A 308 2.21 -12.95 -10.26
C GLY A 308 1.57 -12.53 -8.93
N VAL A 309 0.26 -12.26 -8.90
CA VAL A 309 -0.46 -11.87 -7.68
C VAL A 309 -0.48 -13.03 -6.69
N LEU A 310 -0.68 -14.26 -7.18
CA LEU A 310 -0.69 -15.47 -6.37
C LEU A 310 0.69 -15.83 -5.79
N ILE A 311 1.77 -15.51 -6.51
CA ILE A 311 3.14 -15.87 -6.11
C ILE A 311 3.79 -14.77 -5.27
N ALA A 312 3.60 -13.50 -5.64
CA ALA A 312 4.36 -12.39 -5.09
C ALA A 312 3.52 -11.35 -4.36
N GLY A 313 2.19 -11.45 -4.44
CA GLY A 313 1.28 -10.46 -3.92
C GLY A 313 0.98 -9.32 -4.91
N PRO A 314 -0.18 -8.69 -4.77
CA PRO A 314 -0.66 -7.68 -5.71
C PRO A 314 0.15 -6.38 -5.69
N GLY A 315 0.63 -5.95 -4.51
CA GLY A 315 1.52 -4.79 -4.39
C GLY A 315 2.82 -5.02 -5.15
N SER A 316 3.41 -6.22 -5.02
CA SER A 316 4.62 -6.60 -5.74
C SER A 316 4.42 -6.62 -7.25
N VAL A 317 3.28 -7.14 -7.75
CA VAL A 317 2.96 -7.10 -9.18
C VAL A 317 2.83 -5.66 -9.68
N CYS A 318 2.12 -4.81 -8.94
CA CYS A 318 1.98 -3.39 -9.27
C CYS A 318 3.35 -2.71 -9.40
N LEU A 319 4.23 -2.90 -8.42
CA LEU A 319 5.57 -2.31 -8.43
C LEU A 319 6.48 -2.93 -9.49
N GLY A 320 6.39 -4.24 -9.74
CA GLY A 320 7.13 -4.93 -10.80
C GLY A 320 6.79 -4.40 -12.20
N LEU A 321 5.51 -4.15 -12.48
CA LEU A 321 5.07 -3.52 -13.73
C LEU A 321 5.67 -2.10 -13.88
N ASN A 322 5.68 -1.32 -12.80
CA ASN A 322 6.31 0.00 -12.77
C ASN A 322 7.83 -0.06 -12.98
N TRP A 323 8.51 -1.05 -12.39
CA TRP A 323 9.95 -1.25 -12.57
C TRP A 323 10.28 -1.58 -14.03
N VAL A 324 9.59 -2.54 -14.64
CA VAL A 324 9.80 -2.90 -16.06
C VAL A 324 9.59 -1.68 -16.95
N ARG A 325 8.51 -0.92 -16.71
CA ARG A 325 8.23 0.33 -17.43
C ARG A 325 9.38 1.32 -17.29
N ASP A 326 9.93 1.49 -16.09
CA ASP A 326 10.98 2.47 -15.84
C ASP A 326 12.33 2.04 -16.43
N GLU A 327 12.67 0.75 -16.41
CA GLU A 327 13.84 0.23 -17.13
C GLU A 327 13.73 0.48 -18.62
N LEU A 328 12.54 0.25 -19.21
CA LEU A 328 12.29 0.56 -20.61
C LEU A 328 12.44 2.05 -20.90
N LEU A 329 11.96 2.93 -20.02
CA LEU A 329 12.13 4.38 -20.21
C LEU A 329 13.60 4.83 -20.16
N MET A 330 14.47 4.09 -19.47
CA MET A 330 15.90 4.38 -19.37
C MET A 330 16.75 3.86 -20.54
N LEU A 331 16.21 2.97 -21.39
CA LEU A 331 16.93 2.48 -22.56
C LEU A 331 17.06 3.60 -23.62
N PRO A 332 18.18 3.68 -24.35
CA PRO A 332 18.30 4.58 -25.49
C PRO A 332 17.15 4.35 -26.48
N THR A 333 16.58 5.42 -27.04
CA THR A 333 15.72 5.31 -28.22
C THR A 333 16.62 5.05 -29.43
N THR A 334 16.27 4.06 -30.23
CA THR A 334 17.03 3.61 -31.41
C THR A 334 17.08 4.65 -32.55
N ASP A 335 16.56 5.86 -32.38
CA ASP A 335 16.52 6.92 -33.41
C ASP A 335 17.82 7.73 -33.56
N THR A 336 18.89 7.38 -32.82
CA THR A 336 20.18 8.10 -32.94
C THR A 336 21.05 7.66 -34.13
N THR A 337 20.63 6.66 -34.91
CA THR A 337 21.34 6.25 -36.14
C THR A 337 20.96 7.04 -37.39
N VAL A 338 19.81 7.72 -37.41
CA VAL A 338 19.38 8.53 -38.58
C VAL A 338 20.07 9.91 -38.59
N ALA A 339 20.36 10.49 -37.42
CA ALA A 339 20.95 11.84 -37.34
C ALA A 339 22.47 11.91 -37.64
N LYS A 340 23.17 10.77 -37.74
CA LYS A 340 24.60 10.74 -38.10
C LYS A 340 24.88 10.33 -39.55
N GLY A 341 23.86 9.92 -40.31
CA GLY A 341 23.98 9.56 -41.73
C GLY A 341 23.99 10.75 -42.69
N ASN A 342 23.34 11.87 -42.33
CA ASN A 342 23.12 13.00 -43.25
C ASN A 342 24.05 14.20 -43.01
N ARG A 343 25.25 13.98 -42.46
CA ARG A 343 26.23 15.08 -42.23
C ARG A 343 27.63 14.76 -42.80
N LYS A 344 27.66 13.98 -43.87
CA LYS A 344 28.82 13.76 -44.74
C LYS A 344 28.33 13.59 -46.17
N GLU A 345 27.91 14.71 -46.76
CA GLU A 345 27.83 14.95 -48.21
C GLU A 345 27.13 16.31 -48.36
N GLU A 346 27.92 17.38 -48.18
CA GLU A 346 27.76 18.68 -48.84
C GLU A 346 29.06 19.48 -48.68
#